data_AF-A0A926A610-F1
#
_entry.id   AF-A0A926A610-F1
#
_cell.length_a   1.000
_cell.length_b   1.000
_cell.length_c   1.000
_cell.angle_alpha   90.00
_cell.angle_beta   90.00
_cell.angle_gamma   90.00
#
_symmetry.space_group_name_H-M   'P 1'
#
loop_
_entity.id
_entity.type
_entity.pdbx_description
1 polymer ?
#
loop_
_entity_poly.entity_id
_entity_poly.type
_entity_poly.pdbx_seq_one_letter_code
_entity_poly.pdbx_strand_id
1 'polypeptide(L)'
;ACRQIAPGSAELAELAAAGVGAQVPWLSVWTTDDETVTPPDTARLPGATNVVVQDVYPGAVVGHGDLPSDPGVTELVLDAISS
;
A
#
# COMPACT_ATOMS: atom_id res chain seq x y z
N ALA A 1 -14.84 -5.10 -11.50
CA ALA A 1 -13.88 -5.34 -10.41
C ALA A 1 -14.13 -6.71 -9.77
N CYS A 2 -13.10 -7.33 -9.19
CA CYS A 2 -13.23 -8.57 -8.43
C CYS A 2 -14.05 -8.33 -7.16
N ARG A 3 -15.10 -9.12 -6.93
CA ARG A 3 -16.06 -8.89 -5.83
C ARG A 3 -15.41 -8.89 -4.45
N GLN A 4 -14.39 -9.72 -4.26
CA GLN A 4 -13.77 -9.96 -2.95
C GLN A 4 -12.95 -8.77 -2.44
N ILE A 5 -12.41 -7.95 -3.35
CA ILE A 5 -11.60 -6.76 -3.02
C ILE A 5 -12.40 -5.46 -3.12
N ALA A 6 -13.71 -5.54 -3.34
CA ALA A 6 -14.57 -4.35 -3.36
C ALA A 6 -14.71 -3.78 -1.94
N PRO A 7 -14.72 -2.45 -1.75
CA PRO A 7 -14.99 -1.85 -0.46
C PRO A 7 -16.27 -2.39 0.18
N GLY A 8 -16.17 -2.84 1.45
CA GLY A 8 -17.29 -3.42 2.19
C GLY A 8 -17.63 -4.87 1.87
N SER A 9 -16.78 -5.59 1.12
CA SER A 9 -16.94 -7.04 0.91
C SER A 9 -16.86 -7.83 2.23
N ALA A 10 -17.46 -9.01 2.24
CA ALA A 10 -17.40 -9.91 3.40
C ALA A 10 -15.96 -10.37 3.66
N GLU A 11 -15.18 -10.59 2.60
CA GLU A 11 -13.79 -11.01 2.67
C GLU A 11 -12.90 -9.96 3.34
N LEU A 12 -13.05 -8.67 2.98
CA LEU A 12 -12.30 -7.60 3.63
C LEU A 12 -12.71 -7.43 5.11
N ALA A 13 -14.00 -7.61 5.42
CA ALA A 13 -14.47 -7.56 6.81
C ALA A 13 -13.89 -8.72 7.65
N GLU A 14 -13.79 -9.93 7.09
CA GLU A 14 -13.18 -11.08 7.75
C GLU A 14 -11.68 -10.85 8.01
N LEU A 15 -10.93 -10.35 7.02
CA LEU A 15 -9.50 -10.04 7.17
C LEU A 15 -9.25 -9.01 8.27
N ALA A 16 -10.07 -7.95 8.32
CA ALA A 16 -9.99 -6.93 9.35
C ALA A 16 -10.31 -7.49 10.74
N ALA A 17 -11.37 -8.31 10.87
CA ALA A 17 -11.74 -8.94 12.14
C ALA A 17 -10.68 -9.93 12.65
N ALA A 18 -10.01 -10.64 11.74
CA ALA A 18 -8.91 -11.54 12.06
C ALA A 18 -7.60 -10.82 12.40
N GLY A 19 -7.52 -9.49 12.24
CA GLY A 19 -6.31 -8.72 12.49
C GLY A 19 -5.16 -9.10 11.57
N VAL A 20 -5.46 -9.44 10.31
CA VAL A 20 -4.43 -9.72 9.30
C VAL A 20 -3.59 -8.45 9.09
N GLY A 21 -2.27 -8.60 9.08
CA GLY A 21 -1.34 -7.48 8.95
C GLY A 21 -0.74 -6.98 10.26
N ALA A 22 -0.99 -7.68 11.38
CA ALA A 22 -0.47 -7.32 12.71
C ALA A 22 0.59 -8.29 13.28
N GLN A 23 0.88 -9.39 12.58
CA GLN A 23 1.68 -10.51 13.11
C GLN A 23 3.20 -10.28 13.02
N VAL A 24 3.63 -9.41 12.10
CA VAL A 24 5.03 -9.07 11.82
C VAL A 24 5.12 -7.58 11.48
N PRO A 25 6.32 -6.97 11.48
CA PRO A 25 6.47 -5.63 10.92
C PRO A 25 6.07 -5.61 9.44
N TRP A 26 5.27 -4.63 9.06
CA TRP A 26 4.84 -4.42 7.67
C TRP A 26 5.33 -3.07 7.15
N LEU A 27 5.64 -3.03 5.86
CA LEU A 27 5.76 -1.81 5.07
C LEU A 27 4.52 -1.72 4.17
N SER A 28 3.80 -0.59 4.22
CA SER A 28 2.77 -0.24 3.25
C SER A 28 3.24 0.97 2.45
N VAL A 29 3.35 0.82 1.13
CA VAL A 29 3.74 1.89 0.19
C VAL A 29 2.61 2.12 -0.80
N TRP A 30 2.21 3.37 -1.00
CA TRP A 30 1.21 3.73 -2.00
C TRP A 30 1.49 5.11 -2.61
N THR A 31 0.85 5.39 -3.74
CA THR A 31 0.98 6.62 -4.52
C THR A 31 -0.29 7.47 -4.43
N THR A 32 -0.17 8.79 -4.43
CA THR A 32 -1.34 9.69 -4.53
C THR A 32 -2.01 9.64 -5.90
N ASP A 33 -1.32 9.13 -6.92
CA ASP A 33 -1.81 9.02 -8.28
C ASP A 33 -2.50 7.67 -8.56
N ASP A 34 -2.81 6.88 -7.52
CA ASP A 34 -3.42 5.55 -7.67
C ASP A 34 -4.82 5.65 -8.32
N GLU A 35 -4.94 5.07 -9.50
CA GLU A 35 -6.14 5.05 -10.33
C GLU A 35 -7.02 3.81 -10.11
N THR A 36 -6.57 2.85 -9.31
CA THR A 36 -7.23 1.56 -9.07
C THR A 36 -7.88 1.49 -7.69
N VAL A 37 -7.15 1.89 -6.65
CA VAL A 37 -7.60 1.90 -5.25
C VAL A 37 -7.86 3.35 -4.84
N THR A 38 -9.13 3.74 -4.82
CA THR A 38 -9.55 5.11 -4.52
C THR A 38 -10.52 5.16 -3.33
N PRO A 39 -10.28 6.02 -2.32
CA PRO A 39 -9.13 6.93 -2.21
C PRO A 39 -7.82 6.21 -1.84
N PRO A 40 -6.64 6.67 -2.32
CA PRO A 40 -5.38 5.93 -2.16
C PRO A 40 -4.93 5.74 -0.71
N ASP A 41 -5.31 6.66 0.18
CA ASP A 41 -4.97 6.62 1.60
C ASP A 41 -5.62 5.45 2.38
N THR A 42 -6.57 4.75 1.75
CA THR A 42 -7.09 3.46 2.26
C THR A 42 -6.02 2.36 2.32
N ALA A 43 -4.89 2.52 1.63
CA ALA A 43 -3.73 1.63 1.74
C ALA A 43 -3.01 1.72 3.11
N ARG A 44 -3.37 2.69 3.96
CA ARG A 44 -2.81 2.81 5.31
C ARG A 44 -3.11 1.54 6.12
N LEU A 45 -2.05 0.88 6.57
CA LEU A 45 -2.12 -0.31 7.42
C LEU A 45 -1.74 0.04 8.87
N PRO A 46 -2.62 -0.13 9.86
CA PRO A 46 -2.29 0.11 11.26
C PRO A 46 -1.10 -0.73 11.74
N GLY A 47 -0.14 -0.11 12.42
CA GLY A 47 1.07 -0.78 12.92
C GLY A 47 2.18 -0.98 11.88
N ALA A 48 1.93 -0.64 10.61
CA ALA A 48 2.95 -0.67 9.56
C ALA A 48 3.76 0.63 9.49
N THR A 49 4.95 0.55 8.89
CA THR A 49 5.62 1.71 8.29
C THR A 49 4.82 2.09 7.05
N ASN A 50 4.22 3.27 7.06
CA ASN A 50 3.30 3.73 6.02
C ASN A 50 3.97 4.85 5.22
N VAL A 51 4.17 4.64 3.92
CA VAL A 51 4.92 5.56 3.04
C VAL A 51 4.08 5.96 1.84
N VAL A 52 3.92 7.27 1.65
CA VAL A 52 3.39 7.85 0.41
C VAL A 52 4.59 8.12 -0.51
N VAL A 53 4.56 7.63 -1.75
CA VAL A 53 5.66 7.82 -2.72
C VAL A 53 6.03 9.31 -2.85
N GLN A 54 5.03 10.18 -2.97
CA GLN A 54 5.20 11.62 -3.16
C GLN A 54 5.76 12.34 -1.92
N ASP A 55 5.66 11.78 -0.72
CA ASP A 55 6.28 12.35 0.49
C ASP A 55 7.81 12.16 0.47
N VAL A 56 8.30 11.10 -0.16
CA VAL A 56 9.74 10.79 -0.29
C VAL A 56 10.33 11.35 -1.57
N TYR A 57 9.58 11.24 -2.67
CA TYR A 57 9.98 11.70 -4.00
C TYR A 57 8.99 12.79 -4.48
N PRO A 58 9.14 14.05 -4.03
CA PRO A 58 8.26 15.13 -4.43
C PRO A 58 8.18 15.29 -5.95
N GLY A 59 6.95 15.26 -6.48
CA GLY A 59 6.69 15.38 -7.93
C GLY A 59 6.81 14.09 -8.72
N ALA A 60 7.05 12.94 -8.07
CA ALA A 60 6.91 11.65 -8.71
C ALA A 60 5.48 11.44 -9.22
N VAL A 61 5.36 10.89 -10.43
CA VAL A 61 4.09 10.49 -11.05
C VAL A 61 4.15 8.99 -11.28
N VAL A 62 3.44 8.24 -10.44
CA VAL A 62 3.52 6.77 -10.40
C VAL A 62 2.11 6.21 -10.27
N GLY A 63 1.64 5.45 -11.27
CA GLY A 63 0.33 4.80 -11.21
C GLY A 63 0.34 3.51 -10.38
N HIS A 64 -0.84 2.94 -10.15
CA HIS A 64 -1.01 1.69 -9.39
C HIS A 64 -0.17 0.55 -9.96
N GLY A 65 -0.24 0.37 -11.29
CA GLY A 65 0.48 -0.69 -11.98
C GLY A 65 2.00 -0.50 -12.04
N ASP A 66 2.47 0.74 -11.81
CA ASP A 66 3.88 1.10 -11.88
C ASP A 66 4.60 0.86 -10.55
N LEU A 67 3.89 0.89 -9.42
CA LEU A 67 4.46 0.71 -8.08
C LEU A 67 5.45 -0.47 -7.96
N PRO A 68 5.16 -1.69 -8.48
CA PRO A 68 6.06 -2.83 -8.30
C PRO A 68 7.37 -2.74 -9.11
N SER A 69 7.44 -1.88 -10.13
CA SER A 69 8.60 -1.73 -11.01
C SER A 69 9.23 -0.33 -10.98
N ASP A 70 8.62 0.63 -10.30
CA ASP A 70 9.20 1.95 -10.06
C ASP A 70 10.53 1.82 -9.29
N PRO A 71 11.64 2.40 -9.79
CA PRO A 71 12.93 2.30 -9.14
C PRO A 71 12.95 2.89 -7.72
N GLY A 72 12.27 4.02 -7.51
CA GLY A 72 12.22 4.68 -6.20
C GLY A 72 11.44 3.85 -5.18
N VAL A 73 10.35 3.20 -5.60
CA VAL A 73 9.62 2.24 -4.77
C VAL A 73 10.44 0.99 -4.46
N THR A 74 11.20 0.49 -5.44
CA THR A 74 12.10 -0.66 -5.23
C THR A 74 13.17 -0.33 -4.18
N GLU A 75 13.75 0.86 -4.20
CA GLU A 75 14.71 1.32 -3.18
C GLU A 75 14.08 1.37 -1.78
N LEU A 76 12.85 1.91 -1.65
CA LEU A 76 12.12 1.92 -0.38
C LEU A 76 11.93 0.51 0.21
N VAL A 77 11.63 -0.48 -0.65
CA VAL A 77 11.46 -1.87 -0.23
C VAL A 77 12.80 -2.49 0.19
N LEU A 78 13.88 -2.26 -0.58
CA LEU A 78 15.21 -2.77 -0.26
C LEU A 78 15.74 -2.21 1.06
N ASP A 79 15.52 -0.92 1.33
CA ASP A 79 15.87 -0.28 2.60
C ASP A 79 15.11 -0.94 3.77
N ALA A 80 13.81 -1.17 3.62
CA ALA A 80 12.97 -1.74 4.68
C ALA A 80 13.29 -3.20 5.04
N ILE A 81 13.85 -3.99 4.12
CA ILE A 81 14.23 -5.40 4.37
C ILE A 81 15.71 -5.57 4.75
N SER A 82 16.52 -4.52 4.62
CA SER A 82 17.95 -4.54 4.97
C SER A 82 18.22 -4.01 6.39
N SER A 83 17.19 -3.52 7.08
CA SER A 83 17.26 -2.93 8.43
C SER A 83 17.07 -3.93 9.56
#